data_AF-A0A812W4U9-F1
#
_entry.id   AF-A0A812W4U9-F1
#
_cell.length_a   1.000
_cell.length_b   1.000
_cell.length_c   1.000
_cell.angle_alpha   90.00
_cell.angle_beta   90.00
_cell.angle_gamma   90.00
#
_symmetry.space_group_name_H-M   'P 1'
#
loop_
_entity.id
_entity.type
_entity.pdbx_description
1 polymer ?
#
loop_
_entity_poly.entity_id
_entity_poly.type
_entity_poly.pdbx_seq_one_letter_code
_entity_poly.pdbx_strand_id
1 'polypeptide(L)'
;EEFVNVQALKKALQAVCGELRFRQRLISGGQELEDFAGLADVKDLHLVLVPFTASSQEEASKSIIQAIVAGLLEPVETFLREPRNPDIADNIGRTPLGQACESGHLDIVRLLLE
;
A
#
# COMPACT_ATOMS: atom_id res chain seq x y z
N GLU A 1 -9.65 21.80 5.97
CA GLU A 1 -9.85 20.61 6.82
C GLU A 1 -8.48 20.20 7.34
N GLU A 2 -8.31 20.11 8.66
CA GLU A 2 -7.08 19.54 9.24
C GLU A 2 -7.15 18.02 9.11
N PHE A 3 -6.08 17.40 8.61
CA PHE A 3 -6.00 15.95 8.55
C PHE A 3 -5.87 15.39 9.97
N VAL A 4 -6.85 14.58 10.38
CA VAL A 4 -6.93 14.05 11.75
C VAL A 4 -5.80 13.03 12.03
N ASN A 5 -5.40 12.26 11.02
CA ASN A 5 -4.35 11.25 11.13
C ASN A 5 -3.52 11.10 9.85
N VAL A 6 -2.42 10.37 9.97
CA VAL A 6 -1.49 10.06 8.88
C VAL A 6 -2.17 9.35 7.70
N GLN A 7 -3.08 8.42 7.96
CA GLN A 7 -3.84 7.74 6.90
C GLN A 7 -4.61 8.72 6.02
N ALA A 8 -5.34 9.66 6.62
CA ALA A 8 -6.11 10.67 5.90
C ALA A 8 -5.19 11.59 5.09
N LEU A 9 -4.04 11.97 5.67
CA LEU A 9 -3.04 12.77 4.99
C LEU A 9 -2.42 12.02 3.80
N LYS A 10 -2.04 10.75 3.95
CA LYS A 10 -1.48 9.95 2.84
C LYS A 10 -2.49 9.78 1.69
N LYS A 11 -3.77 9.56 2.01
CA LYS A 11 -4.85 9.51 1.00
C LYS A 11 -5.01 10.83 0.25
N ALA A 12 -4.89 11.97 0.94
CA ALA A 12 -4.92 13.27 0.27
C ALA A 12 -3.67 13.50 -0.59
N LEU A 13 -2.49 13.12 -0.10
CA LEU A 13 -1.23 13.20 -0.84
C LEU A 13 -1.22 12.28 -2.06
N GLN A 14 -1.93 11.15 -2.05
CA GLN A 14 -2.09 10.30 -3.23
C GLN A 14 -2.74 11.08 -4.38
N ALA A 15 -3.77 11.89 -4.10
CA ALA A 15 -4.42 12.72 -5.12
C ALA A 15 -3.50 13.82 -5.68
N VAL A 16 -2.51 14.27 -4.90
CA VAL A 16 -1.59 15.35 -5.28
C VAL A 16 -0.34 14.81 -5.98
N CYS A 17 0.24 13.72 -5.46
CA CYS A 17 1.49 13.14 -5.93
C CYS A 17 1.29 12.02 -6.96
N GLY A 18 0.06 11.50 -7.11
CA GLY A 18 -0.25 10.37 -7.99
C GLY A 18 0.32 9.03 -7.52
N GLU A 19 0.87 8.97 -6.30
CA GLU A 19 1.55 7.81 -5.75
C GLU A 19 0.71 7.14 -4.66
N LEU A 20 0.56 5.82 -4.76
CA LEU A 20 -0.23 5.00 -3.82
C LEU A 20 0.17 5.26 -2.37
N ARG A 21 -0.80 5.20 -1.46
CA ARG A 21 -0.60 5.48 -0.02
C ARG A 21 0.59 4.72 0.55
N PHE A 22 0.78 3.47 0.15
CA PHE A 22 1.84 2.61 0.66
C PHE A 22 3.26 3.02 0.21
N ARG A 23 3.38 3.87 -0.81
CA ARG A 23 4.66 4.45 -1.24
C ARG A 23 5.07 5.68 -0.44
N GLN A 24 4.19 6.17 0.42
CA GLN A 24 4.39 7.41 1.18
C GLN A 24 4.84 7.10 2.60
N ARG A 25 6.08 7.48 2.94
CA ARG A 25 6.60 7.44 4.31
C ARG A 25 6.59 8.86 4.86
N LEU A 26 5.81 9.08 5.93
CA LEU A 26 5.77 10.37 6.61
C LEU A 26 6.71 10.32 7.80
N ILE A 27 7.65 11.25 7.86
CA ILE A 27 8.69 11.30 8.89
C ILE A 27 8.61 12.64 9.62
N SER A 28 8.54 12.59 10.95
CA SER A 28 8.58 13.76 11.83
C SER A 28 9.65 13.56 12.89
N GLY A 29 10.54 14.55 13.08
CA GLY A 29 11.64 14.46 14.06
C GLY A 29 12.57 13.26 13.86
N GLY A 30 12.66 12.71 12.64
CA GLY A 30 13.44 11.51 12.32
C GLY A 30 12.74 10.17 12.62
N GLN A 31 11.48 10.18 13.05
CA GLN A 31 10.68 8.97 13.25
C GLN A 31 9.62 8.83 12.15
N GLU A 32 9.46 7.61 11.63
CA GLU A 32 8.35 7.28 10.73
C GLU A 32 7.04 7.24 11.52
N LEU A 33 6.00 7.89 10.98
CA LEU A 33 4.69 7.93 11.57
C LEU A 33 3.80 6.81 11.01
N GLU A 34 3.20 6.05 11.93
CA GLU A 34 2.20 5.03 11.60
C GLU A 34 0.86 5.67 11.19
N ASP A 35 0.01 4.90 10.51
CA ASP A 35 -1.19 5.42 9.85
C ASP A 35 -2.23 6.00 10.82
N PHE A 36 -2.26 5.53 12.07
CA PHE A 36 -3.15 6.04 13.12
C PHE A 36 -2.53 7.20 13.92
N ALA A 37 -1.29 7.60 13.64
CA ALA A 37 -0.65 8.70 14.36
C ALA A 37 -1.40 10.02 14.11
N GLY A 38 -1.66 10.76 15.19
CA GLY A 38 -2.27 12.09 15.14
C GLY A 38 -1.29 13.14 14.64
N LEU A 39 -1.79 14.13 13.90
CA LEU A 39 -0.98 15.17 13.27
C LEU A 39 -1.03 16.54 13.97
N ALA A 40 -1.86 16.70 15.01
CA ALA A 40 -2.16 17.99 15.63
C ALA A 40 -0.92 18.74 16.16
N ASP A 41 0.09 18.02 16.65
CA ASP A 41 1.31 18.61 17.22
C ASP A 41 2.53 18.55 16.28
N VAL A 42 2.35 18.03 15.05
CA VAL A 42 3.45 17.85 14.10
C VAL A 42 3.69 19.15 13.32
N LYS A 43 4.85 19.77 13.54
CA LYS A 43 5.21 21.04 12.90
C LYS A 43 6.00 20.87 11.60
N ASP A 44 6.85 19.86 11.54
CA ASP A 44 7.70 19.56 10.39
C ASP A 44 7.48 18.10 9.96
N LEU A 45 7.19 17.90 8.68
CA LEU A 45 6.85 16.61 8.13
C LEU A 45 7.54 16.40 6.78
N HIS A 46 8.33 15.35 6.69
CA HIS A 46 9.01 14.95 5.46
C HIS A 46 8.26 13.80 4.81
N LEU A 47 7.90 13.96 3.54
CA LEU A 47 7.40 12.87 2.71
C LEU A 47 8.57 12.23 1.97
N VAL A 48 8.78 10.94 2.19
CA VAL A 48 9.73 10.13 1.42
C VAL A 48 8.94 9.16 0.54
N LEU A 49 9.16 9.25 -0.77
CA LEU A 49 8.60 8.32 -1.74
C LEU A 49 9.54 7.14 -1.94
N VAL A 50 9.09 5.94 -1.58
CA VAL A 50 9.92 4.73 -1.71
C VAL A 50 9.68 4.11 -3.10
N PRO A 51 10.73 3.91 -3.92
CA PRO A 51 10.61 3.22 -5.19
C PRO A 51 10.44 1.72 -4.98
N PHE A 52 9.80 1.03 -5.91
CA PHE A 52 9.70 -0.43 -5.88
C PHE A 52 11.09 -1.06 -6.03
N THR A 53 11.38 -2.05 -5.19
CA THR A 53 12.65 -2.79 -5.21
C THR A 53 12.50 -4.06 -6.05
N ALA A 54 13.53 -4.42 -6.82
CA ALA A 54 13.47 -5.53 -7.79
C ALA A 54 13.78 -6.93 -7.19
N SER A 55 14.06 -7.04 -5.89
CA SER A 55 14.56 -8.29 -5.30
C SER A 55 13.50 -9.39 -5.18
N SER A 56 13.85 -10.58 -5.68
CA SER A 56 13.14 -11.89 -5.64
C SER A 56 11.61 -11.81 -5.66
N GLN A 57 11.07 -11.19 -6.72
CA GLN A 57 9.63 -10.99 -6.88
C GLN A 57 8.86 -12.31 -7.04
N GLU A 58 9.45 -13.39 -7.57
CA GLU A 58 8.69 -14.58 -7.95
C GLU A 58 8.07 -15.38 -6.78
N GLU A 59 8.79 -15.58 -5.67
CA GLU A 59 8.27 -16.33 -4.52
C GLU A 59 7.26 -15.50 -3.72
N ALA A 60 7.55 -14.19 -3.58
CA ALA A 60 6.66 -13.25 -2.93
C ALA A 60 5.35 -13.06 -3.71
N SER A 61 5.42 -12.98 -5.05
CA SER A 61 4.25 -12.89 -5.94
C SER A 61 3.36 -14.11 -5.85
N LYS A 62 3.94 -15.32 -5.78
CA LYS A 62 3.13 -16.55 -5.58
C LYS A 62 2.41 -16.54 -4.24
N SER A 63 3.06 -16.07 -3.18
CA SER A 63 2.50 -16.01 -1.84
C SER A 63 1.31 -15.03 -1.75
N ILE A 64 1.44 -13.82 -2.31
CA ILE A 64 0.32 -12.85 -2.29
C ILE A 64 -0.88 -13.32 -3.12
N ILE A 65 -0.68 -13.93 -4.29
CA ILE A 65 -1.80 -14.43 -5.09
C ILE A 65 -2.61 -15.47 -4.31
N GLN A 66 -1.96 -16.35 -3.55
CA GLN A 66 -2.68 -17.29 -2.68
C GLN A 66 -3.49 -16.58 -1.60
N ALA A 67 -2.91 -15.55 -0.96
CA ALA A 67 -3.63 -14.74 0.03
C ALA A 67 -4.85 -14.04 -0.58
N ILE A 68 -4.71 -13.49 -1.80
CA ILE A 68 -5.80 -12.84 -2.53
C ILE A 68 -6.91 -13.83 -2.84
N VAL A 69 -6.59 -14.98 -3.45
CA VAL A 69 -7.59 -16.01 -3.78
C VAL A 69 -8.30 -16.51 -2.50
N ALA A 70 -7.56 -16.63 -1.40
CA ALA A 70 -8.10 -17.04 -0.11
C ALA A 70 -8.89 -15.94 0.64
N GLY A 71 -8.90 -14.70 0.16
CA GLY A 71 -9.62 -13.59 0.82
C GLY A 71 -8.93 -13.08 2.10
N LEU A 72 -7.61 -13.30 2.22
CA LEU A 72 -6.85 -12.91 3.41
C LEU A 72 -6.35 -11.46 3.30
N LEU A 73 -6.95 -10.58 4.09
CA LEU A 73 -6.67 -9.13 4.08
C LEU A 73 -5.28 -8.78 4.65
N GLU A 74 -4.96 -9.28 5.85
CA GLU A 74 -3.72 -8.99 6.59
C GLU A 74 -2.42 -9.28 5.77
N PRO A 75 -2.28 -10.43 5.09
CA PRO A 75 -1.10 -10.68 4.26
C PRO A 75 -1.01 -9.74 3.06
N VAL A 76 -2.15 -9.36 2.47
CA VAL A 76 -2.19 -8.41 1.34
C VAL A 76 -1.77 -7.02 1.82
N GLU A 77 -2.26 -6.57 2.97
CA GLU A 77 -1.86 -5.29 3.55
C GLU A 77 -0.38 -5.26 3.90
N THR A 78 0.13 -6.33 4.53
CA THR A 78 1.56 -6.45 4.85
C THR A 78 2.42 -6.39 3.59
N PHE A 79 2.01 -7.07 2.52
CA PHE A 79 2.72 -7.02 1.25
C PHE A 79 2.69 -5.63 0.63
N LEU A 80 1.56 -4.94 0.66
CA LEU A 80 1.43 -3.58 0.12
C LEU A 80 2.28 -2.57 0.90
N ARG A 81 2.48 -2.78 2.20
CA ARG A 81 3.39 -1.96 3.02
C ARG A 81 4.85 -2.13 2.63
N GLU A 82 5.24 -3.20 1.94
CA GLU A 82 6.60 -3.35 1.45
C GLU A 82 6.79 -2.56 0.14
N PRO A 83 8.02 -2.09 -0.17
CA PRO A 83 8.31 -1.41 -1.43
C PRO A 83 8.38 -2.42 -2.60
N ARG A 84 7.28 -3.14 -2.82
CA ARG A 84 7.09 -4.15 -3.86
C ARG A 84 5.98 -3.70 -4.79
N ASN A 85 6.11 -4.04 -6.07
CA ASN A 85 5.12 -3.67 -7.06
C ASN A 85 3.86 -4.56 -6.89
N PRO A 86 2.69 -3.99 -6.57
CA PRO A 86 1.45 -4.76 -6.41
C PRO A 86 0.78 -5.13 -7.73
N ASP A 87 1.24 -4.61 -8.87
CA ASP A 87 0.68 -4.88 -10.20
C ASP A 87 1.42 -5.99 -10.96
N ILE A 88 2.27 -6.76 -10.27
CA ILE A 88 3.06 -7.82 -10.92
C ILE A 88 2.13 -8.90 -11.45
N ALA A 89 2.08 -9.03 -12.77
CA ALA A 89 1.34 -10.08 -13.43
C ALA A 89 2.06 -11.43 -13.33
N ASP A 90 1.29 -12.52 -13.26
CA ASP A 90 1.82 -13.87 -13.42
C ASP A 90 2.20 -14.18 -14.89
N ASN A 91 2.70 -15.39 -15.13
CA ASN A 91 3.14 -15.84 -16.46
C ASN A 91 2.02 -15.89 -17.51
N ILE A 92 0.75 -15.78 -17.10
CA ILE A 92 -0.42 -15.76 -17.98
C ILE A 92 -1.08 -14.37 -18.00
N GLY A 93 -0.42 -13.35 -17.45
CA GLY A 93 -0.84 -11.95 -17.51
C GLY A 93 -1.88 -11.54 -16.47
N ARG A 94 -2.17 -12.38 -15.47
CA ARG A 94 -3.13 -12.05 -14.41
C ARG A 94 -2.47 -11.18 -13.36
N THR A 95 -3.10 -10.04 -13.07
CA THR A 95 -2.67 -9.14 -11.99
C THR A 95 -3.34 -9.50 -10.67
N PRO A 96 -2.74 -9.14 -9.53
CA PRO A 96 -3.35 -9.26 -8.20
C PRO A 96 -4.77 -8.67 -8.14
N LEU A 97 -4.97 -7.50 -8.77
CA LEU A 97 -6.28 -6.86 -8.89
C LEU A 97 -7.28 -7.70 -9.69
N GLY A 98 -6.85 -8.26 -10.84
CA GLY A 98 -7.68 -9.15 -11.64
C GLY A 98 -8.14 -10.39 -10.85
N GLN A 99 -7.22 -10.98 -10.09
CA GLN A 99 -7.52 -12.15 -9.27
C GLN A 99 -8.49 -11.82 -8.12
N ALA A 100 -8.33 -10.68 -7.46
CA ALA A 100 -9.23 -10.21 -6.42
C ALA A 100 -10.66 -9.97 -6.95
N CYS A 101 -10.78 -9.41 -8.16
CA CYS A 101 -12.05 -9.22 -8.86
C CYS A 101 -12.70 -10.56 -9.23
N GLU A 102 -11.94 -11.50 -9.79
CA GLU A 102 -12.45 -12.84 -10.13
C GLU A 102 -12.93 -13.62 -8.89
N SER A 103 -12.22 -13.48 -7.76
CA SER A 103 -12.56 -14.14 -6.51
C SER A 103 -13.66 -13.43 -5.72
N GLY A 104 -14.08 -12.22 -6.12
CA GLY A 104 -15.16 -11.46 -5.48
C GLY A 104 -14.79 -10.80 -4.15
N HIS A 105 -13.50 -10.68 -3.84
CA HIS A 105 -13.01 -10.16 -2.56
C HIS A 105 -12.96 -8.64 -2.58
N LEU A 106 -14.12 -8.00 -2.43
CA LEU A 106 -14.27 -6.54 -2.53
C LEU A 106 -13.33 -5.76 -1.61
N ASP A 107 -13.08 -6.26 -0.39
CA ASP A 107 -12.22 -5.58 0.57
C ASP A 107 -10.75 -5.57 0.11
N ILE A 108 -10.31 -6.67 -0.52
CA ILE A 108 -8.98 -6.77 -1.14
C ILE A 108 -8.88 -5.88 -2.38
N VAL A 109 -9.94 -5.83 -3.21
CA VAL A 109 -9.99 -4.91 -4.35
C VAL A 109 -9.86 -3.46 -3.88
N ARG A 110 -10.58 -3.08 -2.82
CA ARG A 110 -10.46 -1.74 -2.24
C ARG A 110 -9.06 -1.48 -1.71
N LEU A 111 -8.46 -2.45 -1.03
CA LEU A 111 -7.12 -2.32 -0.47
C LEU A 111 -6.04 -2.17 -1.55
N LEU A 112 -6.12 -2.93 -2.65
CA LEU A 112 -5.19 -2.82 -3.79
C LEU A 112 -5.32 -1.50 -4.57
N LEU A 113 -6.43 -0.78 -4.40
CA LEU A 113 -6.69 0.51 -5.02
C LEU A 113 -6.37 1.72 -4.11
N GLU A 114 -5.93 1.48 -2.86
CA GLU A 114 -5.40 2.54 -1.97
C GLU A 114 -3.93 2.88 -2.27
#